data_AF-A0A812TKJ1-F1
#
_entry.id   AF-A0A812TKJ1-F1
#
_cell.length_a   1.000
_cell.length_b   1.000
_cell.length_c   1.000
_cell.angle_alpha   90.00
_cell.angle_beta   90.00
_cell.angle_gamma   90.00
#
_symmetry.space_group_name_H-M   'P 1'
#
loop_
_entity.id
_entity.type
_entity.pdbx_description
1 polymer ?
#
loop_
_entity_poly.entity_id
_entity_poly.type
_entity_poly.pdbx_seq_one_letter_code
_entity_poly.pdbx_strand_id
1 'polypeptide(L)'
;MSHGVDDGQLEVFFQRCIEQMSSESTRKELANSDSGRPGKRLTELQAKIWEELGISVVDGRAAVARATSAVAKSSLPALKQAFVAATDAVYLQCLEDRRPEVLQKEGRMSRSVVLEFLDACNVKMDTAEVQDKLRRKIQETGALPETVANEVHDEVMELLGFESAYGHSCFAEFGTSQEFAHDKDIATAYARWRGHSSEIMFKLLYDHWHSGGVLHVDAVVKHQMMKHGAKVQLNQMSTDERRQLLESSIDKVNVFHKLPHDGRQRYLERLDDQEMLEFTKAEILVATLVQSRHHPHRTE
;
A
#
# COMPACT_ATOMS: atom_id res chain seq x y z
N MET A 1 -3.65 -24.58 21.80
CA MET A 1 -4.84 -23.71 21.70
C MET A 1 -4.34 -22.28 21.74
N SER A 2 -4.21 -21.61 20.58
CA SER A 2 -3.86 -20.19 20.56
C SER A 2 -5.11 -19.41 20.96
N HIS A 3 -5.08 -18.81 22.15
CA HIS A 3 -6.06 -17.78 22.49
C HIS A 3 -5.77 -16.61 21.55
N GLY A 4 -6.67 -16.36 20.59
CA GLY A 4 -6.52 -15.25 19.67
C GLY A 4 -6.40 -13.93 20.43
N VAL A 5 -5.57 -13.02 19.92
CA VAL A 5 -5.41 -11.67 20.48
C VAL A 5 -6.78 -10.99 20.53
N ASP A 6 -7.21 -10.58 21.73
CA ASP A 6 -8.48 -9.91 21.94
C ASP A 6 -8.39 -8.39 21.74
N ASP A 7 -9.56 -7.75 21.67
CA ASP A 7 -9.67 -6.30 21.43
C ASP A 7 -8.99 -5.48 22.53
N GLY A 8 -9.05 -5.91 23.80
CA GLY A 8 -8.42 -5.20 24.92
C GLY A 8 -6.89 -5.27 24.84
N GLN A 9 -6.33 -6.41 24.44
CA GLN A 9 -4.90 -6.56 24.20
C GLN A 9 -4.42 -5.68 23.03
N LEU A 10 -5.23 -5.55 21.97
CA LEU A 10 -4.94 -4.65 20.86
C LEU A 10 -4.97 -3.17 21.29
N GLU A 11 -5.95 -2.76 22.09
CA GLU A 11 -6.03 -1.38 22.60
C GLU A 11 -4.80 -1.03 23.45
N VAL A 12 -4.39 -1.91 24.36
CA VAL A 12 -3.18 -1.73 25.18
C VAL A 12 -1.93 -1.65 24.32
N PHE A 13 -1.81 -2.51 23.30
CA PHE A 13 -0.68 -2.47 22.37
C PHE A 13 -0.61 -1.14 21.63
N PHE A 14 -1.72 -0.66 21.05
CA PHE A 14 -1.74 0.61 20.32
C PHE A 14 -1.38 1.78 21.22
N GLN A 15 -1.95 1.84 22.42
CA GLN A 15 -1.67 2.92 23.37
C GLN A 15 -0.18 2.95 23.77
N ARG A 16 0.40 1.79 24.10
CA ARG A 16 1.83 1.68 24.43
C ARG A 16 2.72 2.05 23.25
N CYS A 17 2.36 1.66 22.03
CA CYS A 17 3.11 2.05 20.84
C CYS A 17 3.05 3.56 20.64
N ILE A 18 1.88 4.19 20.77
CA ILE A 18 1.74 5.65 20.63
C ILE A 18 2.63 6.36 21.65
N GLU A 19 2.60 5.94 22.92
CA GLU A 19 3.44 6.49 23.98
C GLU A 19 4.93 6.30 23.68
N GLN A 20 5.35 5.10 23.26
CA GLN A 20 6.73 4.80 22.92
C GLN A 20 7.21 5.61 21.71
N MET A 21 6.43 5.68 20.63
CA MET A 21 6.80 6.42 19.41
C MET A 21 6.85 7.93 19.62
N SER A 22 6.07 8.44 20.57
CA SER A 22 6.06 9.86 20.93
C SER A 22 7.13 10.23 21.97
N SER A 23 7.90 9.25 22.46
CA SER A 23 8.87 9.48 23.53
C SER A 23 10.20 10.06 23.03
N GLU A 24 10.82 10.89 23.87
CA GLU A 24 12.13 11.47 23.62
C GLU A 24 13.25 10.41 23.57
N SER A 25 13.09 9.28 24.28
CA SER A 25 14.03 8.16 24.22
C SER A 25 14.04 7.52 22.84
N THR A 26 12.87 7.24 22.27
CA THR A 26 12.75 6.72 20.89
C THR A 26 13.34 7.71 19.89
N ARG A 27 13.07 9.02 20.04
CA ARG A 27 13.65 10.04 19.16
C ARG A 27 15.18 10.02 19.20
N LYS A 28 15.79 10.01 20.39
CA LYS A 28 17.26 9.98 20.55
C LYS A 28 17.87 8.70 19.99
N GLU A 29 17.22 7.57 20.22
CA GLU A 29 17.65 6.28 19.68
C GLU A 29 17.62 6.29 18.15
N LEU A 30 16.56 6.84 17.57
CA LEU A 30 16.40 6.97 16.13
C LEU A 30 17.23 8.11 15.54
N ALA A 31 17.68 9.11 16.27
CA ALA A 31 18.60 10.12 15.71
C ALA A 31 19.98 9.53 15.40
N ASN A 32 20.36 8.42 16.03
CA ASN A 32 21.64 7.76 15.81
C ASN A 32 21.64 6.95 14.50
N SER A 33 22.41 7.38 13.50
CA SER A 33 22.56 6.68 12.21
C SER A 33 23.11 5.25 12.35
N ASP A 34 23.92 4.99 13.38
CA ASP A 34 24.48 3.66 13.67
C ASP A 34 23.43 2.67 14.19
N SER A 35 22.23 3.14 14.55
CA SER A 35 21.12 2.28 14.95
C SER A 35 20.54 1.45 13.78
N GLY A 36 21.06 1.65 12.57
CA GLY A 36 20.58 1.04 11.35
C GLY A 36 19.33 1.74 10.80
N ARG A 37 18.55 0.99 10.02
CA ARG A 37 17.36 1.47 9.32
C ARG A 37 16.24 1.88 10.29
N PRO A 38 15.73 3.13 10.28
CA PRO A 38 14.68 3.60 11.19
C PRO A 38 13.44 2.70 11.20
N GLY A 39 12.93 2.32 10.02
CA GLY A 39 11.71 1.49 9.92
C GLY A 39 11.88 0.10 10.55
N LYS A 40 13.08 -0.49 10.42
CA LYS A 40 13.43 -1.75 11.07
C LYS A 40 13.47 -1.56 12.59
N ARG A 41 14.06 -0.47 13.08
CA ARG A 41 14.17 -0.23 14.52
C ARG A 41 12.81 0.01 15.18
N LEU A 42 11.92 0.76 14.53
CA LEU A 42 10.53 0.93 14.98
C LEU A 42 9.80 -0.42 15.07
N THR A 43 10.00 -1.30 14.08
CA THR A 43 9.43 -2.65 14.09
C THR A 43 9.95 -3.49 15.27
N GLU A 44 11.23 -3.35 15.62
CA GLU A 44 11.83 -4.02 16.78
C GLU A 44 11.27 -3.48 18.12
N LEU A 45 11.05 -2.17 18.23
CA LEU A 45 10.40 -1.57 19.40
C LEU A 45 8.96 -2.09 19.57
N GLN A 46 8.19 -2.17 18.48
CA GLN A 46 6.85 -2.74 18.49
C GLN A 46 6.87 -4.23 18.86
N ALA A 47 7.86 -5.00 18.41
CA ALA A 47 8.00 -6.41 18.75
C ALA A 47 8.19 -6.64 20.25
N LYS A 48 9.00 -5.80 20.91
CA LYS A 48 9.19 -5.86 22.38
C LYS A 48 7.88 -5.63 23.14
N ILE A 49 7.02 -4.74 22.66
CA ILE A 49 5.71 -4.51 23.29
C ILE A 49 4.84 -5.77 23.19
N TRP A 50 4.87 -6.48 22.06
CA TRP A 50 4.18 -7.77 21.95
C TRP A 50 4.72 -8.82 22.93
N GLU A 51 6.05 -8.91 23.05
CA GLU A 51 6.71 -9.83 23.98
C GLU A 51 6.32 -9.53 25.44
N GLU A 52 6.28 -8.27 25.83
CA GLU A 52 5.82 -7.83 27.17
C GLU A 52 4.35 -8.19 27.44
N LEU A 53 3.52 -8.20 26.40
CA LEU A 53 2.11 -8.63 26.49
C LEU A 53 1.94 -10.15 26.45
N GLY A 54 3.03 -10.91 26.29
CA GLY A 54 2.99 -12.36 26.15
C GLY A 54 2.37 -12.84 24.83
N ILE A 55 2.37 -11.98 23.80
CA ILE A 55 1.78 -12.25 22.48
C ILE A 55 2.89 -12.48 21.46
N SER A 56 2.74 -13.50 20.62
CA SER A 56 3.70 -13.73 19.53
C SER A 56 3.63 -12.59 18.51
N VAL A 57 4.78 -12.16 17.97
CA VAL A 57 4.82 -11.10 16.94
C VAL A 57 3.96 -11.46 15.71
N VAL A 58 3.87 -12.74 15.37
CA VAL A 58 3.07 -13.23 14.24
C VAL A 58 1.59 -13.03 14.50
N ASP A 59 1.11 -13.47 15.66
CA ASP A 59 -0.30 -13.34 16.05
C ASP A 59 -0.70 -11.88 16.21
N GLY A 60 0.17 -11.06 16.83
CA GLY A 60 -0.03 -9.63 17.01
C GLY A 60 -0.15 -8.89 15.67
N ARG A 61 0.76 -9.14 14.72
CA ARG A 61 0.68 -8.55 13.37
C ARG A 61 -0.59 -8.96 12.63
N ALA A 62 -0.99 -10.23 12.73
CA ALA A 62 -2.22 -10.71 12.13
C ALA A 62 -3.45 -10.04 12.76
N ALA A 63 -3.45 -9.81 14.08
CA ALA A 63 -4.51 -9.09 14.78
C ALA A 63 -4.60 -7.62 14.35
N VAL A 64 -3.47 -6.91 14.27
CA VAL A 64 -3.42 -5.52 13.76
C VAL A 64 -3.95 -5.43 12.33
N ALA A 65 -3.64 -6.39 11.46
CA ALA A 65 -4.17 -6.43 10.10
C ALA A 65 -5.69 -6.57 10.05
N ARG A 66 -6.28 -7.39 10.96
CA ARG A 66 -7.73 -7.59 11.07
C ARG A 66 -8.48 -6.44 11.74
N ALA A 67 -7.79 -5.61 12.54
CA ALA A 67 -8.34 -4.43 13.21
C ALA A 67 -8.74 -3.27 12.27
N THR A 68 -9.14 -3.60 11.03
CA THR A 68 -9.59 -2.69 9.97
C THR A 68 -11.12 -2.66 9.81
N SER A 69 -11.87 -3.59 10.41
CA SER A 69 -13.32 -3.66 10.20
C SER A 69 -14.07 -2.67 11.08
N ALA A 70 -14.77 -1.71 10.43
CA ALA A 70 -15.66 -0.72 11.03
C ALA A 70 -16.96 -1.33 11.58
N VAL A 71 -16.90 -2.43 12.32
CA VAL A 71 -18.06 -2.93 13.05
C VAL A 71 -18.22 -2.06 14.29
N ALA A 72 -19.10 -1.06 14.17
CA ALA A 72 -19.33 0.00 15.13
C ALA A 72 -19.58 -0.52 16.55
N LYS A 73 -18.63 -0.23 17.46
CA LYS A 73 -18.73 -0.07 18.93
C LYS A 73 -17.36 -0.02 19.62
N SER A 74 -16.26 -0.37 18.95
CA SER A 74 -14.91 -0.33 19.54
C SER A 74 -14.15 0.97 19.21
N SER A 75 -13.28 1.38 20.13
CA SER A 75 -12.35 2.51 19.94
C SER A 75 -11.16 2.15 19.05
N LEU A 76 -11.01 0.85 18.76
CA LEU A 76 -9.92 0.24 18.02
C LEU A 76 -9.59 0.86 16.66
N PRO A 77 -10.55 1.18 15.77
CA PRO A 77 -10.21 1.78 14.48
C PRO A 77 -9.51 3.14 14.63
N ALA A 78 -9.99 3.97 15.57
CA ALA A 78 -9.39 5.27 15.85
C ALA A 78 -8.01 5.13 16.52
N LEU A 79 -7.87 4.22 17.49
CA LEU A 79 -6.58 3.92 18.11
C LEU A 79 -5.56 3.38 17.10
N LYS A 80 -5.98 2.51 16.19
CA LYS A 80 -5.12 2.01 15.11
C LYS A 80 -4.65 3.15 14.21
N GLN A 81 -5.54 4.06 13.82
CA GLN A 81 -5.17 5.24 13.03
C GLN A 81 -4.16 6.11 13.78
N ALA A 82 -4.38 6.38 15.07
CA ALA A 82 -3.45 7.13 15.91
C ALA A 82 -2.08 6.44 16.04
N PHE A 83 -2.07 5.11 16.19
CA PHE A 83 -0.85 4.30 16.22
C PHE A 83 -0.04 4.39 14.92
N VAL A 84 -0.71 4.24 13.76
CA VAL A 84 -0.06 4.38 12.45
C VAL A 84 0.49 5.79 12.29
N ALA A 85 -0.33 6.81 12.56
CA ALA A 85 0.10 8.21 12.47
C ALA A 85 1.29 8.54 13.37
N ALA A 86 1.32 8.04 14.61
CA ALA A 86 2.45 8.24 15.52
C ALA A 86 3.73 7.56 15.00
N THR A 87 3.60 6.35 14.44
CA THR A 87 4.72 5.60 13.85
C THR A 87 5.28 6.30 12.62
N ASP A 88 4.40 6.75 11.74
CA ASP A 88 4.78 7.45 10.49
C ASP A 88 5.44 8.81 10.80
N ALA A 89 4.90 9.55 11.77
CA ALA A 89 5.44 10.84 12.18
C ALA A 89 6.85 10.71 12.76
N VAL A 90 7.09 9.77 13.67
CA VAL A 90 8.43 9.57 14.24
C VAL A 90 9.41 9.04 13.19
N TYR A 91 8.93 8.22 12.25
CA TYR A 91 9.74 7.71 11.15
C TYR A 91 10.22 8.83 10.22
N LEU A 92 9.30 9.68 9.74
CA LEU A 92 9.66 10.79 8.85
C LEU A 92 10.52 11.83 9.57
N GLN A 93 10.20 12.15 10.83
CA GLN A 93 11.04 13.06 11.63
C GLN A 93 12.46 12.53 11.80
N CYS A 94 12.63 11.22 11.99
CA CYS A 94 13.94 10.60 12.06
C CYS A 94 14.74 10.76 10.75
N LEU A 95 14.09 10.65 9.60
CA LEU A 95 14.75 10.88 8.31
C LEU A 95 15.20 12.33 8.16
N GLU A 96 14.37 13.30 8.57
CA GLU A 96 14.74 14.72 8.61
C GLU A 96 15.92 14.98 9.56
N ASP A 97 15.86 14.43 10.78
CA ASP A 97 16.92 14.59 11.79
C ASP A 97 18.26 13.99 11.32
N ARG A 98 18.21 12.94 10.48
CA ARG A 98 19.38 12.27 9.88
C ARG A 98 19.80 12.86 8.54
N ARG A 99 19.05 13.82 7.99
CA ARG A 99 19.30 14.37 6.66
C ARG A 99 20.72 14.94 6.58
N PRO A 100 21.58 14.46 5.67
CA PRO A 100 22.92 15.01 5.51
C PRO A 100 22.87 16.46 5.03
N GLU A 101 23.76 17.31 5.55
CA GLU A 101 23.90 18.70 5.06
C GLU A 101 24.38 18.77 3.61
N VAL A 102 25.16 17.77 3.18
CA VAL A 102 25.71 17.67 1.82
C VAL A 102 25.18 16.41 1.14
N LEU A 103 24.48 16.62 0.02
CA LEU A 103 23.91 15.55 -0.78
C LEU A 103 24.98 14.89 -1.67
N GLN A 104 24.92 13.56 -1.74
CA GLN A 104 25.76 12.73 -2.60
C GLN A 104 25.37 12.90 -4.07
N LYS A 105 26.39 13.00 -4.92
CA LYS A 105 26.29 13.16 -6.38
C LYS A 105 27.11 12.11 -7.15
N GLU A 106 27.67 11.15 -6.43
CA GLU A 106 28.52 10.08 -6.95
C GLU A 106 28.39 8.83 -6.06
N GLY A 107 28.83 7.68 -6.57
CA GLY A 107 28.75 6.39 -5.88
C GLY A 107 27.38 5.69 -5.97
N ARG A 108 27.35 4.39 -5.65
CA ARG A 108 26.13 3.60 -5.74
C ARG A 108 25.29 3.68 -4.48
N MET A 109 23.97 3.64 -4.61
CA MET A 109 23.08 3.44 -3.47
C MET A 109 23.33 2.05 -2.86
N SER A 110 23.58 2.03 -1.55
CA SER A 110 23.65 0.77 -0.82
C SER A 110 22.30 0.07 -0.78
N ARG A 111 22.30 -1.25 -0.63
CA ARG A 111 21.09 -2.05 -0.37
C ARG A 111 20.19 -1.46 0.72
N SER A 112 20.81 -0.97 1.80
CA SER A 112 20.08 -0.39 2.94
C SER A 112 19.33 0.88 2.54
N VAL A 113 19.97 1.74 1.74
CA VAL A 113 19.37 2.99 1.24
C VAL A 113 18.21 2.69 0.30
N VAL A 114 18.34 1.71 -0.60
CA VAL A 114 17.25 1.31 -1.52
C VAL A 114 16.02 0.85 -0.74
N LEU A 115 16.20 0.01 0.27
CA LEU A 115 15.07 -0.44 1.08
C LEU A 115 14.46 0.70 1.90
N GLU A 116 15.27 1.63 2.40
CA GLU A 116 14.79 2.81 3.12
C GLU A 116 14.01 3.75 2.19
N PHE A 117 14.47 3.96 0.96
CA PHE A 117 13.78 4.75 -0.06
C PHE A 117 12.38 4.20 -0.35
N LEU A 118 12.26 2.88 -0.55
CA LEU A 118 10.97 2.24 -0.83
C LEU A 118 9.99 2.36 0.35
N ASP A 119 10.50 2.24 1.58
CA ASP A 119 9.68 2.38 2.79
C ASP A 119 9.27 3.84 3.02
N ALA A 120 10.20 4.77 2.87
CA ALA A 120 9.96 6.20 3.02
C ALA A 120 8.98 6.75 1.99
N CYS A 121 9.07 6.31 0.73
CA CYS A 121 8.09 6.67 -0.28
C CYS A 121 6.68 6.21 0.12
N ASN A 122 6.51 5.00 0.65
CA ASN A 122 5.18 4.53 1.08
C ASN A 122 4.61 5.40 2.20
N VAL A 123 5.41 5.66 3.24
CA VAL A 123 4.99 6.47 4.39
C VAL A 123 4.68 7.90 3.94
N LYS A 124 5.53 8.50 3.11
CA LYS A 124 5.34 9.87 2.62
C LYS A 124 4.09 10.00 1.74
N MET A 125 3.83 9.00 0.88
CA MET A 125 2.63 8.95 0.04
C MET A 125 1.32 8.93 0.85
N ASP A 126 1.34 8.37 2.07
CA ASP A 126 0.17 8.32 2.95
C ASP A 126 -0.07 9.61 3.76
N THR A 127 0.86 10.56 3.72
CA THR A 127 0.69 11.83 4.45
C THR A 127 -0.47 12.64 3.89
N ALA A 128 -1.18 13.35 4.78
CA ALA A 128 -2.32 14.19 4.39
C ALA A 128 -1.92 15.26 3.34
N GLU A 129 -0.73 15.84 3.48
CA GLU A 129 -0.19 16.80 2.53
C GLU A 129 -0.08 16.22 1.11
N VAL A 130 0.53 15.03 0.98
CA VAL A 130 0.70 14.38 -0.33
C VAL A 130 -0.63 13.89 -0.88
N GLN A 131 -1.50 13.31 -0.06
CA GLN A 131 -2.85 12.90 -0.45
C GLN A 131 -3.65 14.08 -1.02
N ASP A 132 -3.54 15.26 -0.42
CA ASP A 132 -4.20 16.47 -0.90
C ASP A 132 -3.60 16.98 -2.22
N LYS A 133 -2.27 16.94 -2.38
CA LYS A 133 -1.60 17.31 -3.64
C LYS A 133 -2.02 16.37 -4.78
N LEU A 134 -1.99 15.05 -4.55
CA LEU A 134 -2.41 14.04 -5.51
C LEU A 134 -3.87 14.25 -5.93
N ARG A 135 -4.76 14.43 -4.95
CA ARG A 135 -6.19 14.66 -5.21
C ARG A 135 -6.42 15.92 -6.04
N ARG A 136 -5.81 17.04 -5.67
CA ARG A 136 -5.92 18.30 -6.42
C ARG A 136 -5.42 18.12 -7.85
N LYS A 137 -4.27 17.49 -8.04
CA LYS A 137 -3.70 17.27 -9.37
C LYS A 137 -4.60 16.41 -10.25
N ILE A 138 -5.19 15.36 -9.70
CA ILE A 138 -6.17 14.51 -10.40
C ILE A 138 -7.42 15.31 -10.75
N GLN A 139 -7.96 16.10 -9.82
CA GLN A 139 -9.14 16.93 -10.06
C GLN A 139 -8.92 17.97 -11.16
N GLU A 140 -7.70 18.51 -11.25
CA GLU A 140 -7.32 19.50 -12.27
C GLU A 140 -7.09 18.87 -13.65
N THR A 141 -6.52 17.66 -13.70
CA THR A 141 -5.98 17.10 -14.95
C THR A 141 -6.71 15.86 -15.47
N GLY A 142 -7.54 15.21 -14.65
CA GLY A 142 -8.16 13.93 -14.97
C GLY A 142 -7.17 12.78 -15.22
N ALA A 143 -5.88 12.97 -14.93
CA ALA A 143 -4.79 12.07 -15.29
C ALA A 143 -4.04 11.56 -14.06
N LEU A 144 -3.12 10.61 -14.26
CA LEU A 144 -2.23 10.16 -13.19
C LEU A 144 -1.31 11.31 -12.73
N PRO A 145 -1.19 11.56 -11.42
CA PRO A 145 -0.44 12.70 -10.89
C PRO A 145 1.07 12.41 -10.81
N GLU A 146 1.69 12.00 -11.92
CA GLU A 146 3.11 11.60 -11.97
C GLU A 146 4.05 12.69 -11.46
N THR A 147 3.73 13.97 -11.70
CA THR A 147 4.55 15.08 -11.21
C THR A 147 4.62 15.11 -9.69
N VAL A 148 3.51 14.87 -9.00
CA VAL A 148 3.46 14.84 -7.54
C VAL A 148 4.17 13.60 -6.99
N ALA A 149 4.01 12.45 -7.66
CA ALA A 149 4.74 11.24 -7.28
C ALA A 149 6.26 11.41 -7.42
N ASN A 150 6.71 12.08 -8.50
CA ASN A 150 8.12 12.40 -8.71
C ASN A 150 8.65 13.39 -7.66
N GLU A 151 7.88 14.42 -7.30
CA GLU A 151 8.24 15.34 -6.20
C GLU A 151 8.44 14.59 -4.88
N VAL A 152 7.60 13.59 -4.57
CA VAL A 152 7.77 12.74 -3.39
C VAL A 152 9.04 11.92 -3.49
N HIS A 153 9.35 11.34 -4.65
CA HIS A 153 10.61 10.62 -4.85
C HIS A 153 11.82 11.55 -4.66
N ASP A 154 11.78 12.76 -5.21
CA ASP A 154 12.83 13.76 -5.10
C ASP A 154 13.08 14.11 -3.63
N GLU A 155 12.03 14.43 -2.88
CA GLU A 155 12.11 14.77 -1.45
C GLU A 155 12.70 13.61 -0.64
N VAL A 156 12.23 12.39 -0.88
CA VAL A 156 12.75 11.20 -0.17
C VAL A 156 14.20 10.91 -0.54
N MET A 157 14.63 11.12 -1.78
CA MET A 157 16.05 10.98 -2.15
C MET A 157 16.93 11.97 -1.38
N GLU A 158 16.50 13.23 -1.28
CA GLU A 158 17.25 14.25 -0.55
C GLU A 158 17.29 13.97 0.97
N LEU A 159 16.19 13.48 1.55
CA LEU A 159 16.15 13.01 2.94
C LEU A 159 17.19 11.92 3.21
N LEU A 160 17.38 11.02 2.24
CA LEU A 160 18.37 9.93 2.32
C LEU A 160 19.79 10.37 1.91
N GLY A 161 19.98 11.65 1.62
CA GLY A 161 21.30 12.24 1.36
C GLY A 161 21.75 12.14 -0.10
N PHE A 162 20.84 11.92 -1.05
CA PHE A 162 21.15 11.91 -2.48
C PHE A 162 20.54 13.12 -3.17
N GLU A 163 21.30 13.76 -4.08
CA GLU A 163 20.73 14.79 -4.95
C GLU A 163 19.68 14.14 -5.86
N SER A 164 18.54 14.79 -6.09
CA SER A 164 17.38 14.16 -6.72
C SER A 164 17.69 13.56 -8.09
N ALA A 165 18.31 14.33 -9.00
CA ALA A 165 18.63 13.84 -10.34
C ALA A 165 19.62 12.67 -10.30
N TYR A 166 20.65 12.78 -9.45
CA TYR A 166 21.59 11.70 -9.22
C TYR A 166 20.90 10.45 -8.63
N GLY A 167 20.03 10.62 -7.64
CA GLY A 167 19.30 9.55 -6.99
C GLY A 167 18.42 8.77 -7.97
N HIS A 168 17.71 9.46 -8.87
CA HIS A 168 16.95 8.81 -9.96
C HIS A 168 17.84 7.96 -10.85
N SER A 169 19.04 8.45 -11.19
CA SER A 169 19.99 7.69 -12.01
C SER A 169 20.45 6.41 -11.32
N CYS A 170 20.76 6.47 -10.02
CA CYS A 170 21.09 5.31 -9.20
C CYS A 170 19.91 4.34 -9.08
N PHE A 171 18.69 4.84 -8.91
CA PHE A 171 17.49 4.03 -8.80
C PHE A 171 17.13 3.32 -10.12
N ALA A 172 17.35 3.98 -11.25
CA ALA A 172 17.20 3.37 -12.57
C ALA A 172 18.24 2.26 -12.80
N GLU A 173 19.51 2.49 -12.43
CA GLU A 173 20.56 1.46 -12.46
C GLU A 173 20.17 0.26 -11.56
N PHE A 174 19.67 0.55 -10.37
CA PHE A 174 19.14 -0.44 -9.42
C PHE A 174 18.09 -1.37 -10.07
N GLY A 175 17.12 -0.81 -10.81
CA GLY A 175 16.06 -1.60 -11.46
C GLY A 175 16.55 -2.57 -12.54
N THR A 176 17.79 -2.42 -13.00
CA THR A 176 18.42 -3.27 -14.01
C THR A 176 19.60 -4.10 -13.48
N SER A 177 19.94 -3.96 -12.19
CA SER A 177 21.08 -4.61 -11.57
C SER A 177 20.85 -6.12 -11.36
N GLN A 178 21.80 -6.94 -11.81
CA GLN A 178 21.79 -8.38 -11.53
C GLN A 178 22.00 -8.70 -10.04
N GLU A 179 22.69 -7.84 -9.30
CA GLU A 179 22.92 -8.00 -7.85
C GLU A 179 21.59 -8.05 -7.09
N PHE A 180 20.65 -7.18 -7.46
CA PHE A 180 19.36 -7.06 -6.79
C PHE A 180 18.26 -7.91 -7.43
N ALA A 181 18.45 -8.40 -8.66
CA ALA A 181 17.50 -9.29 -9.33
C ALA A 181 17.17 -10.56 -8.52
N HIS A 182 18.08 -10.99 -7.64
CA HIS A 182 17.91 -12.16 -6.77
C HIS A 182 17.65 -11.80 -5.30
N ASP A 183 17.60 -10.50 -4.95
CA ASP A 183 17.34 -10.06 -3.59
C ASP A 183 15.85 -10.10 -3.27
N LYS A 184 15.45 -11.09 -2.46
CA LYS A 184 14.04 -11.30 -2.10
C LYS A 184 13.44 -10.16 -1.29
N ASP A 185 14.23 -9.51 -0.42
CA ASP A 185 13.69 -8.45 0.42
C ASP A 185 13.44 -7.21 -0.42
N ILE A 186 14.37 -6.88 -1.32
CA ILE A 186 14.17 -5.76 -2.24
C ILE A 186 13.03 -6.06 -3.21
N ALA A 187 12.95 -7.26 -3.79
CA ALA A 187 11.83 -7.62 -4.66
C ALA A 187 10.48 -7.48 -3.93
N THR A 188 10.42 -7.89 -2.67
CA THR A 188 9.21 -7.75 -1.83
C THR A 188 8.89 -6.28 -1.52
N ALA A 189 9.89 -5.49 -1.11
CA ALA A 189 9.73 -4.08 -0.82
C ALA A 189 9.31 -3.28 -2.05
N TYR A 190 9.90 -3.58 -3.21
CA TYR A 190 9.58 -2.96 -4.49
C TYR A 190 8.16 -3.30 -4.95
N ALA A 191 7.76 -4.56 -4.84
CA ALA A 191 6.39 -4.98 -5.14
C ALA A 191 5.37 -4.28 -4.23
N ARG A 192 5.69 -4.14 -2.93
CA ARG A 192 4.87 -3.38 -1.98
C ARG A 192 4.78 -1.91 -2.37
N TRP A 193 5.91 -1.25 -2.62
CA TRP A 193 5.96 0.16 -3.00
C TRP A 193 5.18 0.46 -4.27
N ARG A 194 5.40 -0.34 -5.32
CA ARG A 194 4.67 -0.20 -6.59
C ARG A 194 3.17 -0.45 -6.40
N GLY A 195 2.82 -1.49 -5.65
CA GLY A 195 1.43 -1.84 -5.35
C GLY A 195 0.71 -0.72 -4.60
N HIS A 196 1.31 -0.23 -3.52
CA HIS A 196 0.78 0.84 -2.67
C HIS A 196 0.59 2.15 -3.43
N SER A 197 1.64 2.60 -4.13
CA SER A 197 1.59 3.83 -4.93
C SER A 197 0.50 3.76 -6.00
N SER A 198 0.40 2.62 -6.70
CA SER A 198 -0.64 2.40 -7.71
C SER A 198 -2.04 2.37 -7.08
N GLU A 199 -2.19 1.75 -5.91
CA GLU A 199 -3.45 1.67 -5.19
C GLU A 199 -3.99 3.05 -4.82
N ILE A 200 -3.14 3.91 -4.23
CA ILE A 200 -3.51 5.29 -3.90
C ILE A 200 -3.94 6.06 -5.15
N MET A 201 -3.13 6.03 -6.21
CA MET A 201 -3.40 6.78 -7.43
C MET A 201 -4.69 6.31 -8.11
N PHE A 202 -4.90 5.00 -8.23
CA PHE A 202 -6.12 4.45 -8.84
C PHE A 202 -7.36 4.69 -7.99
N LYS A 203 -7.25 4.65 -6.66
CA LYS A 203 -8.34 5.03 -5.76
C LYS A 203 -8.77 6.48 -5.99
N LEU A 204 -7.82 7.41 -5.98
CA LEU A 204 -8.12 8.83 -6.15
C LEU A 204 -8.67 9.14 -7.56
N LEU A 205 -8.14 8.48 -8.59
CA LEU A 205 -8.63 8.61 -9.96
C LEU A 205 -10.06 8.06 -10.10
N TYR A 206 -10.33 6.91 -9.47
CA TYR A 206 -11.66 6.32 -9.41
C TYR A 206 -12.64 7.24 -8.68
N ASP A 207 -12.26 7.79 -7.52
CA ASP A 207 -13.09 8.73 -6.76
C ASP A 207 -13.43 9.98 -7.59
N HIS A 208 -12.46 10.52 -8.35
CA HIS A 208 -12.68 11.66 -9.25
C HIS A 208 -13.68 11.32 -10.36
N TRP A 209 -13.48 10.21 -11.06
CA TRP A 209 -14.39 9.75 -12.11
C TRP A 209 -15.80 9.46 -11.58
N HIS A 210 -15.89 8.77 -10.44
CA HIS A 210 -17.17 8.45 -9.81
C HIS A 210 -17.92 9.70 -9.33
N SER A 211 -17.21 10.78 -9.04
CA SER A 211 -17.79 12.09 -8.70
C SER A 211 -18.17 12.92 -9.94
N GLY A 212 -18.14 12.34 -11.14
CA GLY A 212 -18.48 13.00 -12.41
C GLY A 212 -17.30 13.69 -13.12
N GLY A 213 -16.06 13.45 -12.67
CA GLY A 213 -14.85 13.96 -13.29
C GLY A 213 -14.56 13.31 -14.65
N VAL A 214 -13.91 14.07 -15.54
CA VAL A 214 -13.48 13.59 -16.87
C VAL A 214 -12.08 13.00 -16.76
N LEU A 215 -11.91 11.79 -17.28
CA LEU A 215 -10.63 11.09 -17.29
C LEU A 215 -9.82 11.38 -18.56
N HIS A 216 -8.54 11.62 -18.36
CA HIS A 216 -7.52 11.82 -19.40
C HIS A 216 -6.41 10.77 -19.26
N VAL A 217 -6.80 9.50 -19.33
CA VAL A 217 -5.91 8.35 -19.19
C VAL A 217 -6.10 7.35 -20.32
N ASP A 218 -5.09 6.54 -20.58
CA ASP A 218 -5.19 5.46 -21.56
C ASP A 218 -6.09 4.30 -21.10
N ALA A 219 -6.39 3.38 -22.02
CA ALA A 219 -7.24 2.23 -21.74
C ALA A 219 -6.66 1.28 -20.68
N VAL A 220 -5.33 1.19 -20.57
CA VAL A 220 -4.65 0.32 -19.59
C VAL A 220 -4.85 0.86 -18.19
N VAL A 221 -4.59 2.15 -17.99
CA VAL A 221 -4.80 2.85 -16.72
C VAL A 221 -6.28 2.84 -16.35
N LYS A 222 -7.18 3.12 -17.31
CA LYS A 222 -8.63 3.05 -17.08
C LYS A 222 -9.05 1.65 -16.60
N HIS A 223 -8.55 0.58 -17.23
CA HIS A 223 -8.86 -0.79 -16.81
C HIS A 223 -8.33 -1.11 -15.41
N GLN A 224 -7.09 -0.72 -15.07
CA GLN A 224 -6.53 -0.92 -13.73
C GLN A 224 -7.30 -0.15 -12.65
N MET A 225 -7.70 1.09 -12.95
CA MET A 225 -8.57 1.90 -12.09
C MET A 225 -9.92 1.22 -11.86
N MET A 226 -10.59 0.74 -12.91
CA MET A 226 -11.86 0.00 -12.79
C MET A 226 -11.70 -1.28 -11.98
N LYS A 227 -10.59 -2.00 -12.14
CA LYS A 227 -10.28 -3.18 -11.32
C LYS A 227 -10.12 -2.83 -9.84
N HIS A 228 -9.52 -1.69 -9.52
CA HIS A 228 -9.46 -1.20 -8.15
C HIS A 228 -10.86 -0.86 -7.61
N GLY A 229 -11.64 -0.07 -8.34
CA GLY A 229 -13.03 0.28 -7.99
C GLY A 229 -13.93 -0.95 -7.78
N ALA A 230 -13.79 -1.96 -8.65
CA ALA A 230 -14.49 -3.24 -8.53
C ALA A 230 -14.18 -3.96 -7.21
N LYS A 231 -12.91 -4.00 -6.78
CA LYS A 231 -12.53 -4.58 -5.48
C LYS A 231 -13.15 -3.81 -4.31
N VAL A 232 -13.14 -2.48 -4.36
CA VAL A 232 -13.73 -1.64 -3.32
C VAL A 232 -15.23 -1.89 -3.21
N GLN A 233 -15.96 -1.89 -4.32
CA GLN A 233 -17.39 -2.20 -4.35
C GLN A 233 -17.68 -3.62 -3.86
N LEU A 234 -16.90 -4.62 -4.31
CA LEU A 234 -17.05 -5.99 -3.83
C LEU A 234 -16.90 -6.06 -2.30
N ASN A 235 -15.91 -5.38 -1.72
CA ASN A 235 -15.71 -5.35 -0.27
C ASN A 235 -16.90 -4.75 0.49
N GLN A 236 -17.66 -3.85 -0.12
CA GLN A 236 -18.86 -3.25 0.44
C GLN A 236 -20.13 -4.09 0.22
N MET A 237 -20.15 -4.93 -0.83
CA MET A 237 -21.26 -5.83 -1.11
C MET A 237 -21.35 -6.94 -0.04
N SER A 238 -22.58 -7.22 0.38
CA SER A 238 -22.95 -8.36 1.21
C SER A 238 -22.67 -9.70 0.50
N THR A 239 -22.62 -10.78 1.28
CA THR A 239 -22.44 -12.14 0.73
C THR A 239 -23.52 -12.51 -0.28
N ASP A 240 -24.76 -12.08 -0.06
CA ASP A 240 -25.88 -12.38 -0.95
C ASP A 240 -25.79 -11.61 -2.27
N GLU A 241 -25.44 -10.32 -2.21
CA GLU A 241 -25.21 -9.51 -3.43
C GLU A 241 -24.05 -10.07 -4.26
N ARG A 242 -22.96 -10.51 -3.61
CA ARG A 242 -21.83 -11.16 -4.31
C ARG A 242 -22.27 -12.48 -4.95
N ARG A 243 -23.11 -13.26 -4.28
CA ARG A 243 -23.64 -14.53 -4.83
C ARG A 243 -24.52 -14.27 -6.06
N GLN A 244 -25.43 -13.31 -5.98
CA GLN A 244 -26.33 -12.96 -7.08
C GLN A 244 -25.56 -12.43 -8.31
N LEU A 245 -24.57 -11.56 -8.09
CA LEU A 245 -23.69 -11.08 -9.15
C LEU A 245 -22.95 -12.23 -9.84
N LEU A 246 -22.42 -13.17 -9.05
CA LEU A 246 -21.73 -14.33 -9.60
C LEU A 246 -22.68 -15.22 -10.40
N GLU A 247 -23.84 -15.60 -9.86
CA GLU A 247 -24.80 -16.48 -10.52
C GLU A 247 -25.26 -15.92 -11.87
N SER A 248 -25.49 -14.60 -11.93
CA SER A 248 -25.92 -13.92 -13.15
C SER A 248 -24.82 -13.71 -14.20
N SER A 249 -23.54 -13.81 -13.81
CA SER A 249 -22.40 -13.40 -14.66
C SER A 249 -21.36 -14.49 -14.93
N ILE A 250 -21.41 -15.62 -14.21
CA ILE A 250 -20.40 -16.69 -14.30
C ILE A 250 -20.26 -17.26 -15.72
N ASP A 251 -21.37 -17.47 -16.42
CA ASP A 251 -21.34 -17.99 -17.79
C ASP A 251 -20.76 -16.97 -18.76
N LYS A 252 -21.07 -15.68 -18.60
CA LYS A 252 -20.50 -14.60 -19.41
C LYS A 252 -18.98 -14.53 -19.24
N VAL A 253 -18.48 -14.61 -18.00
CA VAL A 253 -17.04 -14.63 -17.69
C VAL A 253 -16.38 -15.88 -18.28
N ASN A 254 -16.99 -17.06 -18.13
CA ASN A 254 -16.45 -18.30 -18.67
C ASN A 254 -16.38 -18.29 -20.21
N VAL A 255 -17.38 -17.72 -20.88
CA VAL A 255 -17.36 -17.52 -22.33
C VAL A 255 -16.25 -16.55 -22.72
N PHE A 256 -16.13 -15.42 -22.01
CA PHE A 256 -15.08 -14.44 -22.25
C PHE A 256 -13.67 -15.04 -22.13
N HIS A 257 -13.40 -15.84 -21.10
CA HIS A 257 -12.10 -16.52 -20.95
C HIS A 257 -11.81 -17.54 -22.05
N LYS A 258 -12.84 -18.06 -22.74
CA LYS A 258 -12.67 -18.94 -23.92
C LYS A 258 -12.43 -18.17 -25.22
N LEU A 259 -12.63 -16.86 -25.25
CA LEU A 259 -12.36 -16.05 -26.44
C LEU A 259 -10.85 -15.94 -26.70
N PRO A 260 -10.43 -15.89 -27.98
CA PRO A 260 -9.07 -15.51 -28.35
C PRO A 260 -8.78 -14.05 -27.95
N HIS A 261 -7.51 -13.67 -27.89
CA HIS A 261 -7.06 -12.33 -27.44
C HIS A 261 -7.85 -11.19 -28.10
N ASP A 262 -7.92 -11.18 -29.43
CA ASP A 262 -8.63 -10.14 -30.19
C ASP A 262 -10.14 -10.14 -29.91
N GLY A 263 -10.72 -11.31 -29.62
CA GLY A 263 -12.13 -11.45 -29.24
C GLY A 263 -12.41 -10.86 -27.86
N ARG A 264 -11.47 -11.00 -26.91
CA ARG A 264 -11.56 -10.38 -25.59
C ARG A 264 -11.47 -8.86 -25.69
N GLN A 265 -10.51 -8.36 -26.46
CA GLN A 265 -10.35 -6.92 -26.66
C GLN A 265 -11.62 -6.29 -27.25
N ARG A 266 -12.17 -6.86 -28.34
CA ARG A 266 -13.43 -6.39 -28.94
C ARG A 266 -14.64 -6.50 -28.02
N TYR A 267 -14.64 -7.45 -27.08
CA TYR A 267 -15.72 -7.54 -26.09
C TYR A 267 -15.62 -6.37 -25.11
N LEU A 268 -14.44 -6.14 -24.54
CA LEU A 268 -14.20 -5.05 -23.59
C LEU A 268 -14.45 -3.67 -24.22
N GLU A 269 -14.08 -3.45 -25.47
CA GLU A 269 -14.32 -2.19 -26.21
C GLU A 269 -15.80 -1.87 -26.43
N ARG A 270 -16.70 -2.86 -26.32
CA ARG A 270 -18.15 -2.69 -26.51
C ARG A 270 -18.90 -2.39 -25.21
N LEU A 271 -18.29 -2.66 -24.06
CA LEU A 271 -18.93 -2.42 -22.78
C LEU A 271 -18.88 -0.92 -22.48
N ASP A 272 -20.00 -0.39 -21.99
CA ASP A 272 -19.95 0.91 -21.32
C ASP A 272 -19.21 0.82 -19.98
N ASP A 273 -18.96 1.96 -19.32
CA ASP A 273 -18.18 1.98 -18.09
C ASP A 273 -18.86 1.23 -16.93
N GLN A 274 -20.19 1.22 -16.87
CA GLN A 274 -20.93 0.51 -15.84
C GLN A 274 -20.92 -1.00 -16.09
N GLU A 275 -21.14 -1.41 -17.34
CA GLU A 275 -21.05 -2.81 -17.78
C GLU A 275 -19.64 -3.36 -17.57
N MET A 276 -18.61 -2.58 -17.89
CA MET A 276 -17.20 -2.92 -17.66
C MET A 276 -16.93 -3.13 -16.17
N LEU A 277 -17.46 -2.27 -15.30
CA LEU A 277 -17.28 -2.37 -13.87
C LEU A 277 -17.98 -3.60 -13.28
N GLU A 278 -19.22 -3.88 -13.69
CA GLU A 278 -19.95 -5.10 -13.31
C GLU A 278 -19.26 -6.37 -13.79
N PHE A 279 -18.82 -6.38 -15.05
CA PHE A 279 -18.05 -7.48 -15.62
C PHE A 279 -16.74 -7.72 -14.85
N THR A 280 -16.01 -6.66 -14.53
CA THR A 280 -14.75 -6.74 -13.77
C THR A 280 -14.98 -7.29 -12.35
N LYS A 281 -16.07 -6.89 -11.67
CA LYS A 281 -16.46 -7.47 -10.37
C LYS A 281 -16.72 -8.98 -10.50
N ALA A 282 -17.44 -9.41 -11.53
CA ALA A 282 -17.72 -10.82 -11.77
C ALA A 282 -16.43 -11.63 -12.06
N GLU A 283 -15.51 -11.11 -12.88
CA GLU A 283 -14.22 -11.75 -13.13
C GLU A 283 -13.41 -11.97 -11.83
N ILE A 284 -13.38 -10.97 -10.94
CA ILE A 284 -12.68 -11.07 -9.64
C ILE A 284 -13.30 -12.17 -8.78
N LEU A 285 -14.63 -12.25 -8.72
CA LEU A 285 -15.33 -13.28 -7.94
C LEU A 285 -15.06 -14.69 -8.48
N VAL A 286 -15.09 -14.87 -9.80
CA VAL A 286 -14.78 -16.16 -10.44
C VAL A 286 -13.33 -16.57 -10.17
N ALA A 287 -12.37 -15.65 -10.32
CA ALA A 287 -10.96 -15.93 -10.02
C ALA A 287 -10.76 -16.35 -8.55
N THR A 288 -11.44 -15.68 -7.61
CA THR A 288 -11.40 -16.01 -6.18
C THR A 288 -11.94 -17.42 -5.91
N LEU A 289 -13.00 -17.84 -6.61
CA LEU A 289 -13.55 -19.20 -6.50
C LEU A 289 -12.64 -20.28 -7.08
N VAL A 290 -11.98 -20.00 -8.20
CA VAL A 290 -11.01 -20.94 -8.80
C VAL A 290 -9.82 -21.12 -7.86
N GLN A 291 -9.32 -20.03 -7.26
CA GLN A 291 -8.23 -20.07 -6.29
C GLN A 291 -8.60 -20.86 -5.02
N SER A 292 -9.81 -20.67 -4.49
CA SER A 292 -10.27 -21.42 -3.31
C SER A 292 -10.50 -22.92 -3.60
N ARG A 293 -10.91 -23.27 -4.83
CA ARG A 293 -11.03 -24.67 -5.28
C ARG A 293 -9.67 -25.36 -5.50
N HIS A 294 -8.62 -24.62 -5.84
CA HIS A 294 -7.27 -25.17 -6.05
C HIS A 294 -6.42 -25.21 -4.78
N HIS A 295 -6.84 -24.55 -3.70
CA HIS A 295 -6.19 -24.61 -2.38
C HIS A 295 -7.20 -24.94 -1.27
N PRO A 296 -7.75 -26.18 -1.23
CA PRO A 296 -8.75 -26.57 -0.24
C PRO A 296 -8.24 -26.62 1.22
N HIS A 297 -6.94 -26.40 1.47
CA HIS A 297 -6.33 -26.45 2.80
C HIS A 297 -5.47 -25.22 3.10
N ARG A 298 -6.11 -24.09 3.40
CA ARG A 298 -5.52 -22.97 4.18
C ARG A 298 -6.57 -22.29 5.07
N THR A 299 -7.42 -23.10 5.66
CA THR A 299 -8.22 -22.72 6.83
C THR A 299 -8.03 -23.79 7.88
N GLU A 300 -7.04 -23.56 8.74
CA GLU A 300 -6.97 -23.92 10.17
C GLU A 300 -5.77 -23.17 10.78
#